data_AF-R7U2K1-F1
#
_entry.id   AF-R7U2K1-F1
#
_cell.length_a   1.000
_cell.length_b   1.000
_cell.length_c   1.000
_cell.angle_alpha   90.00
_cell.angle_beta   90.00
_cell.angle_gamma   90.00
#
_symmetry.space_group_name_H-M   'P 1'
#
loop_
_entity.id
_entity.type
_entity.pdbx_description
1 polymer ?
#
loop_
_entity_poly.entity_id
_entity_poly.type
_entity_poly.pdbx_seq_one_letter_code
_entity_poly.pdbx_strand_id
1 'polypeptide(L)'
;PLTLIANQMINTSIFPDSLKIAKIKPLHEKGPIDKCANYRPISLLPSISKILEKIILKQIDSHFTVNNLYFNSQYGFRKKHSTEHAIIELTDRLITSLD
;
A
#
# COMPACT_ATOMS: atom_id res chain seq x y z
N PRO A 1 -5.03 -12.87 22.68
CA PRO A 1 -6.16 -12.00 22.25
C PRO A 1 -6.09 -11.54 20.79
N LEU A 2 -5.00 -10.88 20.35
CA LEU A 2 -4.90 -10.32 18.99
C LEU A 2 -4.91 -11.40 17.89
N THR A 3 -4.24 -12.53 18.10
CA THR A 3 -4.26 -13.68 17.18
C THR A 3 -5.67 -14.22 16.97
N LEU A 4 -6.48 -14.29 18.03
CA LEU A 4 -7.87 -14.73 17.95
C LEU A 4 -8.69 -13.78 17.06
N ILE A 5 -8.55 -12.47 17.30
CA ILE A 5 -9.22 -11.43 16.50
C ILE A 5 -8.80 -11.53 15.02
N ALA A 6 -7.49 -11.62 14.74
CA ALA A 6 -6.99 -11.73 13.37
C ALA A 6 -7.55 -12.97 12.66
N ASN A 7 -7.51 -14.13 13.32
CA ASN A 7 -8.03 -15.38 12.76
C ASN A 7 -9.54 -15.32 12.54
N GLN A 8 -10.30 -14.77 13.49
CA GLN A 8 -11.74 -14.58 13.34
C GLN A 8 -12.07 -13.65 12.16
N MET A 9 -11.37 -12.52 12.03
CA MET A 9 -11.56 -11.58 10.93
C MET A 9 -11.30 -12.23 9.57
N ILE A 10 -10.24 -13.03 9.45
CA ILE A 10 -9.90 -13.73 8.21
C ILE A 10 -10.96 -14.80 7.90
N ASN A 11 -11.33 -15.63 8.87
CA ASN A 11 -12.30 -16.70 8.68
C ASN A 11 -13.70 -16.19 8.34
N THR A 12 -14.09 -15.03 8.90
CA THR A 12 -15.39 -14.40 8.64
C THR A 12 -15.36 -13.40 7.49
N SER A 13 -14.18 -13.02 7.03
CA SER A 13 -13.98 -11.90 6.08
C SER A 13 -14.57 -10.57 6.56
N ILE A 14 -14.67 -10.36 7.89
CA ILE A 14 -15.23 -9.14 8.48
C ILE A 14 -14.11 -8.38 9.21
N PHE A 15 -13.90 -7.12 8.81
CA PHE A 15 -13.03 -6.20 9.54
C PHE A 15 -13.86 -5.29 10.46
N PRO A 16 -13.51 -5.15 11.76
CA PRO A 16 -14.31 -4.38 12.73
C PRO A 16 -14.43 -2.90 12.35
N ASP A 17 -15.65 -2.35 12.39
CA ASP A 17 -15.89 -0.95 12.00
C ASP A 17 -15.20 0.05 12.91
N SER A 18 -15.12 -0.22 14.21
CA SER A 18 -14.41 0.62 15.18
C SER A 18 -12.93 0.79 14.85
N LEU A 19 -12.31 -0.20 14.20
CA LEU A 19 -10.90 -0.14 13.79
C LEU A 19 -10.69 0.59 12.46
N LYS A 20 -11.76 0.85 11.70
CA LYS A 20 -11.71 1.63 10.44
C LYS A 20 -11.77 3.14 10.69
N ILE A 21 -12.16 3.57 11.89
CA ILE A 21 -12.29 4.99 12.25
C ILE A 21 -10.90 5.61 12.37
N ALA A 22 -10.60 6.58 11.51
CA ALA A 22 -9.32 7.29 11.49
C ALA A 22 -9.46 8.74 11.96
N LYS A 23 -8.43 9.25 12.64
CA LYS A 23 -8.27 10.69 12.87
C LYS A 23 -7.61 11.33 11.65
N ILE A 24 -8.29 12.26 10.99
CA ILE A 24 -7.73 12.98 9.85
C ILE A 24 -6.83 14.12 10.36
N LYS A 25 -5.57 14.12 9.91
CA LYS A 25 -4.61 15.19 10.17
C LYS A 25 -4.15 15.80 8.84
N PRO A 26 -4.44 17.09 8.57
CA PRO A 26 -3.89 17.76 7.40
C PRO A 26 -2.38 17.95 7.57
N LEU A 27 -1.61 17.55 6.56
CA LEU A 27 -0.17 17.79 6.47
C LEU A 27 0.11 18.71 5.29
N HIS A 28 0.79 19.82 5.56
CA HIS A 28 1.22 20.75 4.52
C HIS A 28 2.23 20.07 3.59
N GLU A 29 2.02 20.16 2.28
CA GLU A 29 2.93 19.62 1.28
C GLU A 29 3.87 20.67 0.71
N LYS A 30 3.31 21.71 0.07
CA LYS A 30 4.06 22.75 -0.65
C LYS A 30 3.19 23.98 -0.92
N GLY A 31 3.83 25.13 -1.17
CA GLY A 31 3.14 26.37 -1.51
C GLY A 31 2.59 27.13 -0.30
N PRO A 32 1.80 28.20 -0.53
CA PRO A 32 1.29 29.08 0.54
C PRO A 32 0.46 28.36 1.61
N ILE A 33 0.67 28.69 2.89
CA ILE A 33 0.08 28.03 4.07
C ILE A 33 -1.41 28.36 4.24
N ASP A 34 -1.84 29.50 3.70
CA ASP A 34 -3.22 29.99 3.71
C ASP A 34 -4.16 29.24 2.75
N LYS A 35 -3.61 28.45 1.82
CA LYS A 35 -4.41 27.69 0.84
C LYS A 35 -4.64 26.26 1.32
N CYS A 36 -5.89 25.91 1.58
CA CYS A 36 -6.31 24.56 1.96
C CYS A 36 -5.85 23.47 0.97
N ALA A 37 -5.83 23.76 -0.33
CA ALA A 37 -5.38 22.84 -1.39
C ALA A 37 -3.91 22.38 -1.25
N ASN A 38 -3.11 23.08 -0.44
CA ASN A 38 -1.70 22.75 -0.19
C ASN A 38 -1.50 21.75 0.97
N TYR A 39 -2.59 21.20 1.52
CA TYR A 39 -2.56 20.20 2.57
C TYR A 39 -3.09 18.87 2.06
N ARG A 40 -2.35 17.79 2.31
CA ARG A 40 -2.86 16.44 2.14
C ARG A 40 -3.50 15.93 3.45
N PRO A 41 -4.68 15.33 3.41
CA PRO A 41 -5.23 14.65 4.58
C PRO A 41 -4.47 13.34 4.84
N ILE A 42 -4.04 13.11 6.08
CA ILE A 42 -3.47 11.84 6.52
C ILE A 42 -4.45 11.15 7.47
N SER A 43 -4.81 9.91 7.16
CA SER A 43 -5.66 9.06 8.00
C SER A 43 -4.82 8.35 9.06
N LEU A 44 -4.98 8.75 10.33
CA LEU A 44 -4.35 8.10 11.48
C LEU A 44 -5.30 7.03 12.06
N LEU A 45 -5.17 5.81 11.54
CA LEU A 45 -5.88 4.63 12.06
C LEU A 45 -5.33 4.20 13.44
N PRO A 46 -6.14 3.52 14.26
CA PRO A 46 -5.69 2.91 15.51
C PRO A 46 -4.51 1.98 15.27
N SER A 47 -3.54 1.95 16.19
CA SER A 47 -2.34 1.10 16.05
C SER A 47 -2.68 -0.38 15.86
N ILE A 48 -3.77 -0.85 16.48
CA ILE A 48 -4.27 -2.23 16.33
C ILE A 48 -4.71 -2.50 14.88
N SER A 49 -5.38 -1.56 14.21
CA SER A 49 -5.77 -1.68 12.79
C SER A 49 -4.56 -1.95 11.92
N LYS A 50 -3.50 -1.16 12.09
CA LYS A 50 -2.25 -1.28 11.31
C LYS A 50 -1.56 -2.63 11.51
N ILE A 51 -1.62 -3.20 12.72
CA ILE A 51 -1.06 -4.53 12.98
C ILE A 51 -1.84 -5.60 12.23
N LEU A 52 -3.18 -5.55 12.26
CA LEU A 52 -4.06 -6.49 11.57
C LEU A 52 -3.92 -6.39 10.04
N GLU A 53 -3.88 -5.17 9.51
CA GLU A 53 -3.61 -4.91 8.08
C GLU A 53 -2.27 -5.53 7.65
N LYS A 54 -1.21 -5.41 8.47
CA LYS A 54 0.09 -6.01 8.17
C LYS A 54 0.06 -7.54 8.13
N ILE A 55 -0.75 -8.18 8.98
CA ILE A 55 -0.94 -9.64 8.97
C ILE A 55 -1.62 -10.07 7.67
N ILE A 56 -2.66 -9.36 7.25
CA ILE A 56 -3.39 -9.62 6.00
C ILE A 56 -2.47 -9.39 4.80
N LEU A 57 -1.77 -8.24 4.76
CA LEU A 57 -0.83 -7.90 3.69
C LEU A 57 0.24 -8.98 3.51
N LYS A 58 0.79 -9.53 4.61
CA LYS A 58 1.80 -10.59 4.53
C LYS A 58 1.27 -11.85 3.84
N GLN A 59 0.00 -12.21 4.09
CA GLN A 59 -0.62 -13.38 3.46
C GLN A 59 -0.91 -13.14 1.98
N ILE A 60 -1.45 -11.97 1.63
CA ILE A 60 -1.72 -11.58 0.24
C ILE A 60 -0.43 -11.51 -0.58
N ASP A 61 0.60 -10.84 -0.06
CA ASP A 61 1.91 -10.70 -0.73
C ASP A 61 2.57 -12.07 -0.96
N SER A 62 2.48 -12.98 0.03
CA SER A 62 2.95 -14.36 -0.13
C SER A 62 2.18 -15.10 -1.21
N HIS A 63 0.85 -14.98 -1.23
CA HIS A 63 0.01 -15.62 -2.24
C HIS A 63 0.29 -15.08 -3.65
N PHE A 64 0.43 -13.76 -3.79
CA PHE A 64 0.75 -13.12 -5.08
C PHE A 64 2.13 -13.53 -5.60
N THR A 65 3.10 -13.71 -4.69
CA THR A 65 4.45 -14.13 -5.07
C THR A 65 4.48 -15.59 -5.51
N VAL A 66 3.88 -16.50 -4.74
CA VAL A 66 3.90 -17.95 -5.03
C VAL A 66 3.14 -18.27 -6.32
N ASN A 67 2.06 -17.53 -6.60
CA ASN A 67 1.21 -17.78 -7.78
C ASN A 67 1.53 -16.85 -8.97
N ASN A 68 2.63 -16.09 -8.91
CA ASN A 68 3.03 -15.16 -9.98
C ASN A 68 1.91 -14.19 -10.43
N LEU A 69 1.17 -13.62 -9.47
CA LEU A 69 0.00 -12.76 -9.75
C LEU A 69 0.33 -11.28 -9.89
N TYR A 70 1.57 -10.88 -9.64
CA TYR A 70 1.99 -9.51 -9.87
C TYR A 70 2.08 -9.21 -11.37
N PHE A 71 1.61 -8.02 -11.75
CA PHE A 71 1.84 -7.53 -13.10
C PHE A 71 3.34 -7.32 -13.36
N ASN A 72 3.82 -7.73 -14.54
CA ASN A 72 5.26 -7.74 -14.84
C ASN A 72 5.90 -6.36 -14.69
N SER A 73 5.28 -5.31 -15.24
CA SER A 73 5.77 -3.93 -15.13
C SER A 73 5.26 -3.19 -13.88
N GLN A 74 4.89 -3.91 -12.81
CA GLN A 74 4.56 -3.31 -11.52
C GLN A 74 5.82 -3.22 -10.65
N TYR A 75 6.32 -1.99 -10.46
CA TYR A 75 7.53 -1.71 -9.68
C TYR A 75 7.25 -1.09 -8.30
N GLY A 76 6.20 -0.28 -8.21
CA GLY A 76 5.78 0.33 -6.95
C GLY A 76 5.21 -0.71 -5.98
N PHE A 77 5.52 -0.55 -4.70
CA PHE A 77 4.98 -1.36 -3.60
C PHE A 77 5.22 -2.88 -3.76
N ARG A 78 6.25 -3.27 -4.51
CA ARG A 78 6.62 -4.67 -4.75
C ARG A 78 8.01 -4.95 -4.22
N LYS A 79 8.18 -6.06 -3.52
CA LYS A 79 9.49 -6.47 -3.00
C LYS A 79 10.48 -6.67 -4.14
N LYS A 80 11.74 -6.30 -3.91
CA LYS A 80 12.85 -6.42 -4.87
C LYS A 80 12.64 -5.67 -6.19
N HIS A 81 11.74 -4.68 -6.21
CA HIS A 81 11.55 -3.77 -7.32
C HIS A 81 11.76 -2.34 -6.82
N SER A 82 12.19 -1.46 -7.72
CA SER A 82 12.46 -0.07 -7.41
C SER A 82 12.17 0.82 -8.62
N THR A 83 12.25 2.13 -8.44
CA THR A 83 12.03 3.10 -9.53
C THR A 83 13.08 2.99 -10.63
N GLU A 84 14.29 2.54 -10.32
CA GLU A 84 15.36 2.32 -11.29
C GLU A 84 15.00 1.19 -12.26
N HIS A 85 14.41 0.09 -11.77
CA HIS A 85 13.97 -1.00 -12.63
C HIS A 85 12.91 -0.54 -13.64
N ALA A 86 11.98 0.32 -13.21
CA ALA A 86 10.98 0.92 -14.10
C ALA A 86 11.62 1.78 -15.21
N ILE A 87 12.64 2.57 -14.86
CA ILE A 87 13.37 3.40 -15.84
C ILE A 87 14.11 2.51 -16.83
N ILE A 88 14.80 1.46 -16.37
CA ILE A 88 15.52 0.53 -17.22
C ILE A 88 14.58 -0.12 -18.24
N GLU A 89 13.44 -0.67 -17.79
CA GLU A 89 12.45 -1.26 -18.70
C GLU A 89 11.96 -0.23 -19.73
N LEU A 90 11.66 1.00 -19.29
CA LEU A 90 11.21 2.05 -20.19
C LEU A 90 12.28 2.40 -21.24
N THR A 91 13.54 2.56 -20.83
CA THR A 91 14.63 2.88 -21.75
C THR A 91 14.88 1.77 -22.77
N ASP A 92 14.85 0.51 -22.33
CA ASP A 92 15.03 -0.66 -23.19
C ASP A 92 13.92 -0.73 -24.25
N ARG A 93 12.66 -0.57 -23.82
CA ARG A 93 11.50 -0.53 -24.73
C ARG A 93 11.59 0.59 -25.76
N LEU A 94 12.07 1.77 -25.37
CA LEU A 94 12.24 2.89 -26.29
C LEU A 94 13.34 2.60 -27.32
N ILE A 95 14.48 2.06 -26.88
CA ILE A 95 15.58 1.68 -27.79
C ILE A 95 15.11 0.63 -28.79
N THR A 96 14.48 -0.45 -28.32
CA THR A 96 13.96 -1.51 -29.21
C THR A 96 12.89 -1.01 -30.18
N SER A 97 12.17 0.06 -29.85
CA SER A 97 11.15 0.64 -30.76
C SER A 97 11.73 1.57 -31.83
N LEU A 98 12.96 2.03 -31.66
CA LEU A 98 13.66 2.91 -32.59
C LEU A 98 14.52 2.12 -33.60
N ASP A 99 14.89 0.89 -33.25
CA ASP A 99 15.48 -0.10 -34.15
C ASP A 99 14.42 -0.74 -35.07
#